data_AF-A0A2E4LGR1-F1
#
_entry.id   AF-A0A2E4LGR1-F1
#
_cell.length_a   1.000
_cell.length_b   1.000
_cell.length_c   1.000
_cell.angle_alpha   90.00
_cell.angle_beta   90.00
_cell.angle_gamma   90.00
#
_symmetry.space_group_name_H-M   'P 1'
#
loop_
_entity.id
_entity.type
_entity.pdbx_description
1 polymer ?
#
loop_
_entity_poly.entity_id
_entity_poly.type
_entity_poly.pdbx_seq_one_letter_code
_entity_poly.pdbx_strand_id
1 'polypeptide(L)'
;MTFKESVKSVMLTNYTTMSGRASRSEYWWFVLFYLLASFVLGIIYAIVGSFMFGSEVILSKKFGLITTIITVLIFLMPSISVSVRRFADAGRGFNEAIIVYIVAFVSSLTIPLFGVDPMIDTKPPVSSILSGCFIVSMLYTLYISTKKSID
;
A
#
# COMPACT_ATOMS: atom_id res chain seq x y z
N MET A 1 -13.97 14.83 7.02
CA MET A 1 -14.67 13.64 6.49
C MET A 1 -14.82 12.60 7.59
N THR A 2 -15.94 11.87 7.61
CA THR A 2 -16.11 10.70 8.48
C THR A 2 -15.37 9.47 7.89
N PHE A 3 -15.17 8.44 8.70
CA PHE A 3 -14.52 7.18 8.25
C PHE A 3 -15.26 6.55 7.06
N LYS A 4 -16.58 6.37 7.17
CA LYS A 4 -17.42 5.76 6.11
C LYS A 4 -17.40 6.58 4.82
N GLU A 5 -17.47 7.91 4.93
CA GLU A 5 -17.36 8.82 3.78
C GLU A 5 -16.01 8.70 3.08
N SER A 6 -14.92 8.60 3.85
CA SER A 6 -13.57 8.50 3.29
C SER A 6 -13.38 7.19 2.53
N VAL A 7 -13.83 6.07 3.10
CA VAL A 7 -13.78 4.76 2.44
C VAL A 7 -14.64 4.77 1.17
N LYS A 8 -15.87 5.29 1.24
CA LYS A 8 -16.74 5.43 0.06
C LYS A 8 -16.12 6.33 -1.01
N SER A 9 -15.58 7.48 -0.63
CA SER A 9 -14.91 8.39 -1.56
C SER A 9 -13.78 7.69 -2.29
N VAL A 10 -12.87 7.03 -1.57
CA VAL A 10 -11.69 6.43 -2.19
C VAL A 10 -12.02 5.15 -2.95
N MET A 11 -12.83 4.26 -2.40
CA MET A 11 -13.11 2.95 -3.00
C MET A 11 -14.21 2.95 -4.07
N LEU A 12 -15.19 3.85 -3.96
CA LEU A 12 -16.37 3.82 -4.85
C LEU A 12 -16.43 5.01 -5.80
N THR A 13 -15.95 6.19 -5.40
CA THR A 13 -16.07 7.41 -6.22
C THR A 13 -14.78 7.76 -6.94
N ASN A 14 -13.64 7.62 -6.27
CA ASN A 14 -12.32 8.05 -6.75
C ASN A 14 -11.34 6.88 -6.87
N TYR A 15 -11.85 5.69 -7.18
CA TYR A 15 -11.04 4.46 -7.24
C TYR A 15 -9.85 4.59 -8.21
N THR A 16 -10.08 5.17 -9.39
CA THR A 16 -9.05 5.46 -10.41
C THR A 16 -8.85 6.97 -10.66
N THR A 17 -9.58 7.83 -9.95
CA THR A 17 -9.51 9.28 -10.16
C THR A 17 -8.24 9.86 -9.55
N MET A 18 -7.23 10.10 -10.39
CA MET A 18 -5.93 10.62 -9.97
C MET A 18 -5.85 12.17 -9.99
N SER A 19 -6.95 12.84 -10.30
CA SER A 19 -7.05 14.30 -10.29
C SER A 19 -7.85 14.81 -9.10
N GLY A 20 -7.61 16.06 -8.71
CA GLY A 20 -8.28 16.70 -7.58
C GLY A 20 -7.46 16.68 -6.29
N ARG A 21 -8.11 17.03 -5.18
CA ARG A 21 -7.49 17.17 -3.86
C ARG A 21 -8.09 16.16 -2.90
N ALA A 22 -7.24 15.53 -2.08
CA ALA A 22 -7.68 14.66 -0.99
C ALA A 22 -7.39 15.35 0.34
N SER A 23 -8.42 15.48 1.18
CA SER A 23 -8.26 16.06 2.52
C SER A 23 -7.34 15.18 3.38
N ARG A 24 -6.66 15.78 4.37
CA ARG A 24 -5.86 15.01 5.35
C ARG A 24 -6.68 13.89 6.01
N SER A 25 -7.93 14.19 6.37
CA SER A 25 -8.82 13.19 6.99
C SER A 25 -9.11 12.02 6.05
N GLU A 26 -9.33 12.28 4.75
CA GLU A 26 -9.62 11.23 3.77
C GLU A 26 -8.43 10.27 3.62
N TYR A 27 -7.21 10.81 3.55
CA TYR A 27 -5.99 10.00 3.48
C TYR A 27 -5.81 9.12 4.72
N TRP A 28 -5.86 9.70 5.93
CA TRP A 28 -5.62 8.95 7.16
C TRP A 28 -6.71 7.93 7.47
N TRP A 29 -7.98 8.24 7.16
CA TRP A 29 -9.05 7.26 7.29
C TRP A 29 -8.93 6.11 6.29
N PHE A 30 -8.46 6.38 5.07
CA PHE A 30 -8.16 5.32 4.11
C PHE A 30 -6.98 4.45 4.57
N VAL A 31 -5.91 5.05 5.09
CA VAL A 31 -4.78 4.30 5.66
C VAL A 31 -5.24 3.42 6.82
N LEU A 32 -6.07 3.94 7.73
CA LEU A 32 -6.64 3.14 8.80
C LEU A 32 -7.50 1.99 8.28
N PHE A 33 -8.36 2.25 7.28
CA PHE A 33 -9.15 1.21 6.63
C PHE A 33 -8.27 0.13 5.99
N TYR A 34 -7.22 0.53 5.27
CA TYR A 34 -6.27 -0.40 4.67
C TYR A 34 -5.57 -1.27 5.71
N LEU A 35 -5.14 -0.69 6.84
CA LEU A 35 -4.53 -1.42 7.95
C LEU A 35 -5.50 -2.42 8.58
N LEU A 36 -6.73 -2.00 8.87
CA LEU A 36 -7.77 -2.87 9.42
C LEU A 36 -8.17 -3.98 8.45
N ALA A 37 -8.35 -3.66 7.18
CA ALA A 37 -8.66 -4.63 6.14
C ALA A 37 -7.54 -5.66 6.00
N SER A 38 -6.28 -5.22 5.97
CA SER A 38 -5.12 -6.12 5.90
C SER A 38 -5.01 -7.02 7.12
N PHE A 39 -5.28 -6.49 8.32
CA PHE A 39 -5.29 -7.26 9.56
C PHE A 39 -6.39 -8.34 9.56
N VAL A 40 -7.63 -7.97 9.19
CA VAL A 40 -8.75 -8.91 9.10
C VAL A 40 -8.51 -9.96 8.03
N LEU A 41 -8.02 -9.58 6.86
CA LEU A 41 -7.67 -10.51 5.79
C LEU A 41 -6.57 -11.49 6.25
N GLY A 42 -5.55 -11.00 6.94
CA GLY A 42 -4.49 -11.84 7.52
C GLY A 42 -5.02 -12.92 8.46
N ILE A 43 -5.95 -12.56 9.35
CA ILE A 43 -6.61 -13.51 10.26
C ILE A 43 -7.44 -14.54 9.46
N ILE A 44 -8.24 -14.07 8.49
CA ILE A 44 -9.06 -14.96 7.66
C ILE A 44 -8.16 -15.96 6.91
N TYR A 45 -7.03 -15.51 6.36
CA TYR A 45 -6.09 -16.38 5.66
C TYR A 45 -5.45 -17.41 6.59
N ALA A 46 -5.07 -17.02 7.80
CA ALA A 46 -4.52 -17.96 8.78
C ALA A 46 -5.54 -19.03 9.17
N ILE A 47 -6.79 -18.63 9.42
CA ILE A 47 -7.87 -19.55 9.80
C ILE A 47 -8.22 -20.48 8.63
N VAL A 48 -8.59 -19.93 7.47
CA VAL A 48 -8.99 -20.71 6.29
C VAL A 48 -7.86 -21.60 5.81
N GLY A 49 -6.62 -21.10 5.81
CA GLY A 49 -5.44 -21.86 5.45
C GLY A 49 -5.26 -23.10 6.35
N SER A 50 -5.44 -22.92 7.65
CA SER A 50 -5.34 -24.02 8.63
C SER A 50 -6.46 -25.04 8.50
N PHE A 51 -7.71 -24.60 8.27
CA PHE A 51 -8.87 -25.48 8.13
C PHE A 51 -8.89 -26.26 6.81
N MET A 52 -8.52 -25.64 5.69
CA MET A 52 -8.63 -26.25 4.35
C MET A 52 -7.43 -27.10 3.97
N PHE A 53 -6.23 -26.75 4.43
CA PHE A 53 -4.98 -27.35 3.95
C PHE A 53 -4.16 -28.08 5.03
N GLY A 54 -4.58 -28.04 6.30
CA GLY A 54 -3.95 -28.79 7.38
C GLY A 54 -2.43 -28.57 7.48
N SER A 55 -1.65 -29.65 7.48
CA SER A 55 -0.17 -29.62 7.51
C SER A 55 0.48 -29.55 6.12
N GLU A 56 -0.30 -29.50 5.03
CA GLU A 56 0.28 -29.41 3.68
C GLU A 56 0.86 -28.01 3.42
N VAL A 57 2.17 -27.89 3.62
CA VAL A 57 2.94 -26.65 3.46
C VAL A 57 2.89 -26.12 2.03
N ILE A 58 2.79 -26.99 1.01
CA ILE A 58 2.83 -26.57 -0.40
C ILE A 58 1.52 -25.89 -0.81
N LEU A 59 0.38 -26.47 -0.43
CA LEU A 59 -0.94 -25.98 -0.82
C LEU A 59 -1.32 -24.69 -0.07
N SER A 60 -0.96 -24.62 1.22
CA SER A 60 -1.07 -23.40 2.02
C SER A 60 -0.23 -22.23 1.47
N LYS A 61 1.01 -22.48 1.02
CA LYS A 61 1.84 -21.46 0.36
C LYS A 61 1.23 -20.95 -0.94
N LYS A 62 0.71 -21.85 -1.80
CA LYS A 62 0.05 -21.45 -3.06
C LYS A 62 -1.20 -20.61 -2.81
N PHE A 63 -2.02 -21.01 -1.84
CA PHE A 63 -3.20 -20.26 -1.45
C PHE A 63 -2.84 -18.85 -0.95
N GLY A 64 -1.86 -18.74 -0.05
CA GLY A 64 -1.37 -17.45 0.45
C GLY A 64 -0.82 -16.54 -0.63
N LEU A 65 -0.15 -17.09 -1.65
CA LEU A 65 0.36 -16.32 -2.78
C LEU A 65 -0.78 -15.75 -3.63
N ILE A 66 -1.77 -16.58 -4.00
CA ILE A 66 -2.93 -16.15 -4.81
C ILE A 66 -3.70 -15.05 -4.09
N THR A 67 -3.97 -15.24 -2.79
CA THR A 67 -4.72 -14.26 -2.00
C THR A 67 -3.98 -12.95 -1.83
N THR A 68 -2.65 -12.99 -1.68
CA THR A 68 -1.80 -11.80 -1.61
C THR A 68 -1.85 -11.02 -2.92
N ILE A 69 -1.74 -11.69 -4.07
CA ILE A 69 -1.84 -11.04 -5.39
C ILE A 69 -3.19 -10.34 -5.55
N ILE A 70 -4.29 -11.03 -5.22
CA ILE A 70 -5.64 -10.46 -5.32
C ILE A 70 -5.78 -9.22 -4.43
N THR A 71 -5.28 -9.29 -3.19
CA THR A 71 -5.32 -8.16 -2.24
C THR A 71 -4.54 -6.97 -2.77
N VAL A 72 -3.33 -7.19 -3.28
CA VAL A 72 -2.52 -6.12 -3.89
C VAL A 72 -3.29 -5.49 -5.04
N LEU A 73 -3.86 -6.26 -5.96
CA LEU A 73 -4.59 -5.72 -7.11
C LEU A 73 -5.78 -4.83 -6.72
N ILE A 74 -6.53 -5.20 -5.68
CA ILE A 74 -7.70 -4.45 -5.21
C ILE A 74 -7.27 -3.13 -4.53
N PHE A 75 -6.22 -3.15 -3.72
CA PHE A 75 -5.82 -2.00 -2.92
C PHE A 75 -4.78 -1.09 -3.60
N LEU A 76 -4.08 -1.59 -4.62
CA LEU A 76 -3.04 -0.84 -5.33
C LEU A 76 -3.59 0.44 -5.95
N MET A 77 -4.63 0.32 -6.78
CA MET A 77 -5.26 1.47 -7.46
C MET A 77 -5.75 2.56 -6.50
N PRO A 78 -6.58 2.26 -5.49
CA PRO A 78 -7.08 3.28 -4.58
C PRO A 78 -5.97 3.90 -3.72
N SER A 79 -4.92 3.13 -3.37
CA SER A 79 -3.78 3.67 -2.62
C SER A 79 -2.95 4.67 -3.44
N ILE A 80 -2.79 4.43 -4.74
CA ILE A 80 -2.14 5.37 -5.67
C ILE A 80 -3.02 6.61 -5.83
N SER A 81 -4.32 6.41 -6.12
CA SER A 81 -5.28 7.51 -6.32
C SER A 81 -5.29 8.49 -5.15
N VAL A 82 -5.44 8.02 -3.91
CA VAL A 82 -5.49 8.90 -2.74
C VAL A 82 -4.14 9.56 -2.47
N SER A 83 -3.03 8.88 -2.74
CA SER A 83 -1.69 9.43 -2.56
C SER A 83 -1.44 10.56 -3.56
N VAL A 84 -1.73 10.35 -4.85
CA VAL A 84 -1.57 11.39 -5.88
C VAL A 84 -2.41 12.63 -5.58
N ARG A 85 -3.68 12.45 -5.21
CA ARG A 85 -4.56 13.57 -4.80
C ARG A 85 -4.06 14.28 -3.56
N ARG A 86 -3.38 13.58 -2.65
CA ARG A 86 -2.76 14.17 -1.45
C ARG A 86 -1.53 14.99 -1.79
N PHE A 87 -0.69 14.52 -2.71
CA PHE A 87 0.46 15.27 -3.23
C PHE A 87 0.00 16.55 -3.93
N ALA A 88 -1.05 16.47 -4.75
CA ALA A 88 -1.66 17.64 -5.38
C ALA A 88 -2.17 18.65 -4.35
N ASP A 89 -2.82 18.20 -3.26
CA ASP A 89 -3.28 19.05 -2.17
C ASP A 89 -2.10 19.71 -1.38
N ALA A 90 -0.96 19.04 -1.30
CA ALA A 90 0.27 19.57 -0.69
C ALA A 90 1.07 20.52 -1.62
N GLY A 91 0.52 20.82 -2.80
CA GLY A 91 1.10 21.62 -3.88
C GLY A 91 2.31 20.99 -4.55
N ARG A 92 2.35 19.66 -4.62
CA ARG A 92 3.35 18.90 -5.38
C ARG A 92 2.75 18.41 -6.70
N GLY A 93 3.61 18.23 -7.70
CA GLY A 93 3.20 17.75 -9.02
C GLY A 93 2.81 16.27 -9.03
N PHE A 94 1.97 15.90 -9.99
CA PHE A 94 1.59 14.50 -10.27
C PHE A 94 2.81 13.59 -10.48
N ASN A 95 3.80 14.08 -11.24
CA ASN A 95 5.02 13.33 -11.55
C ASN A 95 5.82 12.97 -10.28
N GLU A 96 5.91 13.89 -9.31
CA GLU A 96 6.60 13.61 -8.04
C GLU A 96 5.92 12.49 -7.27
N ALA A 97 4.59 12.50 -7.21
CA ALA A 97 3.81 11.48 -6.51
C ALA A 97 4.03 10.09 -7.12
N ILE A 98 4.01 9.99 -8.45
CA ILE A 98 4.23 8.74 -9.17
C ILE A 98 5.65 8.23 -8.98
N ILE A 99 6.67 9.09 -9.10
CA ILE A 99 8.07 8.68 -8.93
C ILE A 99 8.29 8.08 -7.54
N VAL A 100 7.80 8.75 -6.49
CA VAL A 100 7.93 8.27 -5.11
C VAL A 100 7.26 6.91 -4.95
N TYR A 101 6.06 6.75 -5.52
CA TYR A 101 5.31 5.50 -5.44
C TYR A 101 5.98 4.36 -6.21
N ILE A 102 6.50 4.62 -7.42
CA ILE A 102 7.25 3.63 -8.22
C ILE A 102 8.52 3.21 -7.48
N VAL A 103 9.29 4.18 -6.95
CA VAL A 103 10.51 3.88 -6.19
C VAL A 103 10.17 3.02 -4.96
N ALA A 104 9.12 3.36 -4.22
CA ALA A 104 8.66 2.56 -3.09
C ALA A 104 8.23 1.15 -3.52
N PHE A 105 7.46 1.03 -4.61
CA PHE A 105 6.97 -0.25 -5.11
C PHE A 105 8.12 -1.15 -5.57
N VAL A 106 9.03 -0.66 -6.42
CA VAL A 106 10.18 -1.42 -6.91
C VAL A 106 11.09 -1.85 -5.76
N SER A 107 11.35 -0.95 -4.81
CA SER A 107 12.18 -1.28 -3.66
C SER A 107 11.52 -2.37 -2.80
N SER A 108 10.20 -2.33 -2.64
CA SER A 108 9.46 -3.33 -1.86
C SER A 108 9.57 -4.76 -2.41
N LEU A 109 9.79 -4.94 -3.71
CA LEU A 109 9.96 -6.27 -4.34
C LEU A 109 11.26 -6.98 -3.92
N THR A 110 12.25 -6.21 -3.46
CA THR A 110 13.58 -6.72 -3.08
C THR A 110 13.75 -6.91 -1.58
N ILE A 111 12.79 -6.44 -0.78
CA ILE A 111 12.85 -6.47 0.69
C ILE A 111 11.99 -7.63 1.18
N PRO A 112 12.50 -8.47 2.12
CA PRO A 112 11.66 -9.44 2.79
C PRO A 112 10.60 -8.69 3.62
N LEU A 113 9.33 -8.84 3.25
CA LEU A 113 8.22 -8.18 3.93
C LEU A 113 7.48 -9.22 4.77
N PHE A 114 7.29 -8.95 6.07
CA PHE A 114 6.51 -9.80 6.98
C PHE A 114 6.91 -11.30 6.98
N GLY A 115 8.20 -11.60 6.86
CA GLY A 115 8.70 -12.99 6.88
C GLY A 115 8.49 -13.75 5.56
N VAL A 116 8.08 -13.07 4.50
CA VAL A 116 8.09 -13.60 3.13
C VAL A 116 9.43 -13.28 2.50
N ASP A 117 10.03 -14.28 1.83
CA ASP A 117 11.27 -14.10 1.07
C ASP A 117 11.09 -13.02 -0.02
N PRO A 118 12.14 -12.24 -0.33
CA PRO A 118 12.06 -11.23 -1.37
C PRO A 118 11.71 -11.88 -2.71
N MET A 119 10.87 -11.20 -3.50
CA MET A 119 10.47 -11.71 -4.81
C MET A 119 11.64 -11.68 -5.80
N ILE A 120 12.55 -10.72 -5.63
CA ILE A 120 13.77 -10.58 -6.43
C ILE A 120 14.97 -10.71 -5.50
N ASP A 121 15.69 -11.81 -5.62
CA ASP A 121 16.95 -11.99 -4.91
C ASP A 121 18.03 -11.12 -5.55
N THR A 122 18.63 -10.24 -4.76
CA THR A 122 19.66 -9.30 -5.20
C THR A 122 20.86 -9.39 -4.27
N LYS A 123 22.05 -9.04 -4.79
CA LYS A 123 23.27 -9.04 -3.99
C LYS A 123 23.08 -8.18 -2.72
N PRO A 124 23.63 -8.58 -1.56
CA PRO A 124 23.47 -7.86 -0.29
C PRO A 124 23.71 -6.33 -0.32
N PRO A 125 24.72 -5.79 -1.06
CA PRO A 125 24.89 -4.34 -1.12
C PRO A 125 23.75 -3.63 -1.87
N VAL A 126 23.14 -4.28 -2.87
CA VAL A 126 22.07 -3.69 -3.68
C VAL A 126 20.76 -3.65 -2.90
N SER A 127 20.41 -4.73 -2.20
CA SER A 127 19.21 -4.79 -1.36
C SER A 127 19.25 -3.77 -0.21
N SER A 128 20.43 -3.51 0.35
CA SER A 128 20.63 -2.51 1.40
C SER A 128 20.41 -1.07 0.90
N ILE A 129 20.80 -0.77 -0.34
CA ILE A 129 20.55 0.54 -0.95
C ILE A 129 19.05 0.71 -1.23
N LEU A 130 18.41 -0.31 -1.80
CA LEU A 130 16.98 -0.27 -2.11
C LEU A 130 16.11 -0.18 -0.85
N SER A 131 16.51 -0.82 0.26
CA SER A 131 15.80 -0.66 1.54
C SER A 131 15.91 0.77 2.07
N GLY A 132 17.08 1.42 1.92
CA GLY A 132 17.25 2.84 2.18
C GLY A 132 16.31 3.72 1.34
N CYS A 133 16.25 3.48 0.02
CA CYS A 133 15.32 4.17 -0.89
C CYS A 133 13.86 3.98 -0.48
N PHE A 134 13.47 2.76 -0.10
CA PHE A 134 12.13 2.46 0.39
C PHE A 134 11.77 3.29 1.62
N ILE A 135 12.65 3.31 2.63
CA ILE A 135 12.45 4.06 3.87
C ILE A 135 12.33 5.56 3.57
N VAL A 136 13.20 6.12 2.71
CA VAL A 136 13.15 7.53 2.33
C VAL A 136 11.84 7.87 1.62
N SER A 137 11.39 7.05 0.67
CA SER A 137 10.09 7.25 0.00
C SER A 137 8.91 7.16 0.97
N MET A 138 8.96 6.26 1.95
CA MET A 138 7.95 6.11 3.00
C MET A 138 7.88 7.37 3.89
N LEU A 139 9.04 7.83 4.37
CA LEU A 139 9.14 9.05 5.19
C LEU A 139 8.70 10.29 4.42
N TYR A 140 9.04 10.40 3.13
CA TYR A 140 8.61 11.51 2.30
C TYR A 140 7.09 11.50 2.10
N THR A 141 6.50 10.34 1.87
CA THR A 141 5.04 10.19 1.75
C THR A 141 4.33 10.56 3.07
N LEU A 142 4.90 10.16 4.21
CA LEU A 142 4.42 10.52 5.54
C LEU A 142 4.52 12.03 5.82
N TYR A 143 5.61 12.66 5.38
CA TYR A 143 5.77 14.10 5.46
C TYR A 143 4.69 14.83 4.62
N ILE A 144 4.46 14.37 3.39
CA ILE A 144 3.42 14.95 2.53
C ILE A 144 2.02 14.74 3.10
N SER A 145 1.74 13.57 3.71
CA SER A 145 0.42 13.29 4.28
C SER A 145 0.08 14.24 5.44
N THR A 146 1.07 14.67 6.21
CA THR A 146 0.92 15.58 7.36
C THR A 146 1.03 17.07 7.00
N LYS A 147 1.64 17.43 5.86
CA LYS A 147 1.81 18.83 5.40
C LYS A 147 0.48 19.59 5.27
N LYS A 148 0.46 20.92 5.45
CA LYS A 148 -0.78 21.72 5.27
C LYS A 148 -1.12 21.86 3.78
N SER A 149 -2.43 21.90 3.48
CA SER A 149 -2.88 22.26 2.14
C SER A 149 -2.35 23.64 1.80
N ILE A 150 -1.96 23.82 0.55
CA ILE A 150 -1.66 25.14 0.01
C ILE A 150 -3.00 25.64 -0.55
N ASP A 151 -3.66 26.48 0.24
CA ASP A 151 -4.90 27.16 -0.14
C ASP A 151 -4.57 28.36 -1.03
#